data_AF-A0A6M0Q9A8-F1
#
_entry.id   AF-A0A6M0Q9A8-F1
#
_cell.length_a   1.000
_cell.length_b   1.000
_cell.length_c   1.000
_cell.angle_alpha   90.00
_cell.angle_beta   90.00
_cell.angle_gamma   90.00
#
_symmetry.space_group_name_H-M   'P 1'
#
loop_
_entity.id
_entity.type
_entity.pdbx_description
1 polymer ?
#
loop_
_entity_poly.entity_id
_entity_poly.type
_entity_poly.pdbx_seq_one_letter_code
_entity_poly.pdbx_strand_id
1 'polypeptide(L)'
;MEISLIRHGKSLLTDNDKITCMRFREWVEKYDFNGVFEESTYPSQTLDKITTAKIVITSDLKRSVESAKILNAKLKTISNPLFRETELPTPSLKLLSLKLRPSIWGVLLRLIWFSGYSNECESLIDAKLRAKIASQQLIDYADEYKSVIMHLENLFSGTI
;
A
#
# COMPACT_ATOMS: atom_id res chain seq x y z
N MET A 1 16.09 -17.32 8.23
CA MET A 1 15.09 -16.24 8.26
C MET A 1 14.63 -16.01 6.85
N GLU A 2 13.33 -15.82 6.63
CA GLU A 2 12.76 -15.50 5.33
C GLU A 2 11.71 -14.39 5.46
N ILE A 3 11.79 -13.40 4.58
CA ILE A 3 10.78 -12.35 4.41
C ILE A 3 10.23 -12.47 2.99
N SER A 4 8.93 -12.71 2.86
CA SER A 4 8.22 -12.77 1.58
C SER A 4 7.36 -11.52 1.41
N LEU A 5 7.58 -10.78 0.32
CA LEU A 5 6.85 -9.56 0.00
C LEU A 5 5.78 -9.86 -1.06
N ILE A 6 4.50 -9.64 -0.73
CA ILE A 6 3.37 -9.98 -1.60
C ILE A 6 2.54 -8.75 -1.82
N ARG A 7 2.33 -8.34 -3.07
CA ARG A 7 1.48 -7.18 -3.36
C ARG A 7 0.02 -7.48 -3.05
N HIS A 8 -0.72 -6.51 -2.53
CA HIS A 8 -2.17 -6.65 -2.30
C HIS A 8 -2.94 -7.00 -3.58
N GLY A 9 -4.11 -7.61 -3.42
CA GLY A 9 -5.01 -7.96 -4.52
C GLY A 9 -5.58 -6.74 -5.25
N LYS A 10 -6.23 -6.96 -6.39
CA LYS A 10 -6.87 -5.86 -7.15
C LYS A 10 -7.99 -5.23 -6.31
N SER A 11 -7.98 -3.90 -6.16
CA SER A 11 -9.03 -3.16 -5.44
C SER A 11 -10.40 -3.34 -6.11
N LEU A 12 -11.46 -3.37 -5.29
CA LEU A 12 -12.85 -3.34 -5.73
C LEU A 12 -13.25 -2.02 -6.42
N LEU A 13 -12.49 -0.94 -6.18
CA LEU A 13 -12.72 0.32 -6.87
C LEU A 13 -12.29 0.19 -8.34
N THR A 14 -13.26 0.24 -9.25
CA THR A 14 -13.02 0.14 -10.71
C THR A 14 -13.17 1.47 -11.44
N ASP A 15 -13.58 2.53 -10.74
CA ASP A 15 -13.76 3.89 -11.26
C ASP A 15 -12.46 4.41 -11.89
N ASN A 16 -12.50 4.73 -13.18
CA ASN A 16 -11.33 5.22 -13.93
C ASN A 16 -11.67 6.45 -14.80
N ASP A 17 -12.75 7.14 -14.46
CA ASP A 17 -13.18 8.34 -15.15
C ASP A 17 -12.18 9.49 -14.97
N LYS A 18 -12.19 10.44 -15.90
CA LYS A 18 -11.37 11.65 -15.77
C LYS A 18 -11.91 12.51 -14.64
N ILE A 19 -11.14 12.66 -13.58
CA ILE A 19 -11.47 13.41 -12.38
C ILE A 19 -10.56 14.62 -12.22
N THR A 20 -11.03 15.62 -11.48
CA THR A 20 -10.19 16.75 -11.08
C THR A 20 -9.26 16.36 -9.94
N CYS A 21 -8.25 17.19 -9.67
CA CYS A 21 -7.32 16.90 -8.58
C CYS A 21 -7.99 16.83 -7.19
N MET A 22 -9.06 17.60 -6.95
CA MET A 22 -9.81 17.51 -5.68
C MET A 22 -10.54 16.18 -5.55
N ARG A 23 -11.17 15.75 -6.64
CA ARG A 23 -11.87 14.46 -6.70
C ARG A 23 -10.89 13.28 -6.64
N PHE A 24 -9.61 13.50 -6.95
CA PHE A 24 -8.58 12.48 -6.80
C PHE A 24 -8.37 12.10 -5.32
N ARG A 25 -8.41 13.05 -4.39
CA ARG A 25 -8.33 12.73 -2.95
C ARG A 25 -9.49 11.84 -2.50
N GLU A 26 -10.71 12.22 -2.85
CA GLU A 26 -11.91 11.40 -2.58
C GLU A 26 -11.82 10.01 -3.24
N TRP A 27 -11.22 9.93 -4.43
CA TRP A 27 -10.98 8.68 -5.12
C TRP A 27 -9.96 7.80 -4.39
N VAL A 28 -8.89 8.38 -3.85
CA VAL A 28 -7.89 7.65 -3.02
C VAL A 28 -8.52 7.16 -1.72
N GLU A 29 -9.30 7.98 -1.03
CA GLU A 29 -10.03 7.57 0.18
C GLU A 29 -10.99 6.41 -0.09
N LYS A 30 -11.72 6.46 -1.22
CA LYS A 30 -12.53 5.32 -1.68
C LYS A 30 -11.67 4.11 -2.01
N TYR A 31 -10.52 4.30 -2.66
CA TYR A 31 -9.61 3.21 -3.01
C TYR A 31 -9.08 2.49 -1.76
N ASP A 32 -8.76 3.26 -0.71
CA ASP A 32 -8.25 2.76 0.57
C ASP A 32 -9.32 2.04 1.40
N PHE A 33 -10.56 2.53 1.34
CA PHE A 33 -11.71 1.95 2.06
C PHE A 33 -12.33 0.76 1.33
N ASN A 34 -12.16 0.68 0.00
CA ASN A 34 -12.62 -0.46 -0.76
C ASN A 34 -11.68 -1.66 -0.54
N GLY A 35 -12.31 -2.82 -0.43
CA GLY A 35 -11.63 -4.10 -0.30
C GLY A 35 -10.91 -4.52 -1.58
N VAL A 36 -10.53 -5.79 -1.63
CA VAL A 36 -9.98 -6.41 -2.85
C VAL A 36 -10.93 -7.45 -3.42
N PHE A 37 -10.84 -7.68 -4.73
CA PHE A 37 -11.49 -8.82 -5.35
C PHE A 37 -10.90 -10.12 -4.82
N GLU A 38 -11.77 -11.08 -4.51
CA GLU A 38 -11.37 -12.48 -4.38
C GLU A 38 -11.14 -13.03 -5.79
N GLU A 39 -9.97 -13.63 -6.00
CA GLU A 39 -9.62 -14.26 -7.27
C GLU A 39 -9.83 -15.75 -7.17
N SER A 40 -10.28 -16.39 -8.26
CA SER A 40 -10.49 -17.83 -8.30
C SER A 40 -9.19 -18.62 -8.15
N THR A 41 -8.05 -18.00 -8.44
CA THR A 41 -6.72 -18.62 -8.44
C THR A 41 -5.65 -17.61 -8.06
N TYR A 42 -4.78 -17.99 -7.13
CA TYR A 42 -3.59 -17.24 -6.76
C TYR A 42 -2.32 -17.94 -7.28
N PRO A 43 -1.21 -17.21 -7.51
CA PRO A 43 0.05 -17.84 -7.88
C PRO A 43 0.47 -18.91 -6.87
N SER A 44 0.90 -20.08 -7.36
CA SER A 44 1.29 -21.21 -6.48
C SER A 44 2.36 -20.81 -5.46
N GLN A 45 3.36 -20.04 -5.89
CA GLN A 45 4.40 -19.52 -5.01
C GLN A 45 3.84 -18.69 -3.86
N THR A 46 2.81 -17.87 -4.10
CA THR A 46 2.13 -17.09 -3.06
C THR A 46 1.50 -18.01 -2.03
N LEU A 47 0.74 -19.01 -2.49
CA LEU A 47 0.08 -19.99 -1.62
C LEU A 47 1.08 -20.81 -0.80
N ASP A 48 2.19 -21.23 -1.41
CA ASP A 48 3.26 -21.96 -0.72
C ASP A 48 3.86 -21.12 0.41
N LYS A 49 4.21 -19.85 0.13
CA LYS A 49 4.74 -18.94 1.15
C LYS A 49 3.74 -18.72 2.27
N ILE A 50 2.47 -18.46 1.94
CA ILE A 50 1.40 -18.26 2.94
C ILE A 50 1.20 -19.47 3.84
N THR A 51 1.33 -20.68 3.28
CA THR A 51 1.19 -21.93 4.03
C THR A 51 2.35 -22.12 5.02
N THR A 52 3.56 -21.72 4.64
CA THR A 52 4.76 -21.87 5.48
C THR A 52 4.96 -20.73 6.49
N ALA A 53 4.38 -19.56 6.22
CA ALA A 53 4.53 -18.39 7.06
C ALA A 53 3.93 -18.60 8.45
N LYS A 54 4.57 -17.99 9.46
CA LYS A 54 4.08 -18.02 10.85
C LYS A 54 3.20 -16.83 11.19
N ILE A 55 3.45 -15.71 10.52
CA ILE A 55 2.70 -14.48 10.67
C ILE A 55 2.58 -13.74 9.33
N VAL A 56 1.52 -12.93 9.20
CA VAL A 56 1.37 -11.93 8.14
C VAL A 56 1.42 -10.55 8.75
N ILE A 57 2.21 -9.67 8.14
CA ILE A 57 2.27 -8.24 8.42
C ILE A 57 1.48 -7.50 7.33
N THR A 58 0.65 -6.57 7.78
CA THR A 58 -0.19 -5.74 6.91
C THR A 58 -0.10 -4.28 7.36
N SER A 59 -0.40 -3.35 6.44
CA SER A 59 -0.85 -2.03 6.85
C SER A 59 -2.23 -2.16 7.51
N ASP A 60 -2.69 -1.11 8.16
CA ASP A 60 -4.06 -1.02 8.67
C ASP A 60 -5.09 -0.55 7.62
N LEU A 61 -4.69 -0.47 6.35
CA LEU A 61 -5.63 -0.21 5.26
C LEU A 61 -6.45 -1.46 4.98
N LYS A 62 -7.77 -1.27 4.80
CA LYS A 62 -8.73 -2.38 4.68
C LYS A 62 -8.36 -3.35 3.56
N ARG A 63 -7.91 -2.85 2.40
CA ARG A 63 -7.44 -3.68 1.28
C ARG A 63 -6.28 -4.62 1.64
N SER A 64 -5.36 -4.18 2.49
CA SER A 64 -4.19 -4.95 2.91
C SER A 64 -4.59 -6.06 3.87
N VAL A 65 -5.40 -5.71 4.87
CA VAL A 65 -5.96 -6.65 5.85
C VAL A 65 -6.87 -7.69 5.18
N GLU A 66 -7.75 -7.27 4.26
CA GLU A 66 -8.63 -8.18 3.54
C GLU A 66 -7.87 -9.11 2.58
N SER A 67 -6.85 -8.61 1.88
CA SER A 67 -5.98 -9.46 1.05
C SER A 67 -5.37 -10.60 1.88
N ALA A 68 -4.83 -10.28 3.06
CA ALA A 68 -4.25 -11.29 3.95
C ALA A 68 -5.28 -12.31 4.43
N LYS A 69 -6.50 -11.87 4.75
CA LYS A 69 -7.59 -12.74 5.20
C LYS A 69 -8.08 -13.70 4.11
N ILE A 70 -8.22 -13.20 2.88
CA ILE A 70 -8.62 -14.03 1.72
C ILE A 70 -7.58 -15.12 1.47
N LEU A 71 -6.30 -14.76 1.60
CA LEU A 71 -5.19 -15.68 1.39
C LEU A 71 -5.06 -16.75 2.49
N ASN A 72 -5.22 -16.38 3.77
CA ASN A 72 -5.29 -17.34 4.88
C ASN A 72 -5.92 -16.73 6.15
N ALA A 73 -7.22 -16.93 6.33
CA ALA A 73 -7.99 -16.38 7.45
C ALA A 73 -7.54 -16.88 8.85
N LYS A 74 -6.81 -18.00 8.94
CA LYS A 74 -6.36 -18.58 10.22
C LYS A 74 -4.98 -18.11 10.65
N LEU A 75 -4.21 -17.50 9.74
CA LEU A 75 -2.85 -17.07 10.03
C LEU A 75 -2.87 -15.82 10.92
N LYS A 76 -1.96 -15.76 11.88
CA LYS A 76 -1.85 -14.60 12.77
C LYS A 76 -1.44 -13.37 11.95
N THR A 77 -2.32 -12.38 11.91
CA THR A 77 -2.08 -11.11 11.21
C THR A 77 -1.76 -9.99 12.19
N ILE A 78 -0.68 -9.26 11.94
CA ILE A 78 -0.29 -8.05 12.64
C ILE A 78 -0.52 -6.87 11.69
N SER A 79 -1.37 -5.94 12.11
CA SER A 79 -1.70 -4.73 11.36
C SER A 79 -1.01 -3.54 11.99
N ASN A 80 -0.23 -2.79 11.22
CA ASN A 80 0.51 -1.64 11.73
C ASN A 80 0.55 -0.49 10.69
N PRO A 81 0.11 0.73 11.04
CA PRO A 81 0.15 1.91 10.16
C PRO A 81 1.53 2.25 9.61
N LEU A 82 2.60 1.79 10.28
CA LEU A 82 3.98 1.99 9.82
C LEU A 82 4.21 1.49 8.39
N PHE A 83 3.44 0.48 7.96
CA PHE A 83 3.55 -0.16 6.64
C PHE A 83 2.60 0.41 5.58
N ARG A 84 1.90 1.53 5.84
CA ARG A 84 1.04 2.21 4.85
C ARG A 84 1.84 2.73 3.65
N GLU A 85 1.21 2.76 2.47
CA GLU A 85 1.66 3.58 1.33
C GLU A 85 1.91 5.04 1.73
N THR A 86 2.81 5.71 1.02
CA THR A 86 3.00 7.14 1.23
C THR A 86 1.79 7.90 0.68
N GLU A 87 1.27 8.85 1.44
CA GLU A 87 0.21 9.71 0.94
C GLU A 87 0.75 10.63 -0.17
N LEU A 88 -0.12 11.02 -1.11
CA LEU A 88 0.25 11.95 -2.17
C LEU A 88 -0.20 13.36 -1.81
N PRO A 89 0.59 14.39 -2.15
CA PRO A 89 0.26 15.76 -1.79
C PRO A 89 -1.00 16.22 -2.53
N THR A 90 -1.79 17.05 -1.87
CA THR A 90 -2.93 17.71 -2.50
C THR A 90 -2.48 19.05 -3.10
N PRO A 91 -2.52 19.26 -4.43
CA PRO A 91 -2.10 20.49 -5.05
C PRO A 91 -3.04 21.67 -4.77
N SER A 92 -2.47 22.86 -4.89
CA SER A 92 -3.21 24.11 -4.78
C SER A 92 -4.28 24.30 -5.88
N LEU A 93 -5.21 25.23 -5.61
CA LEU A 93 -6.43 25.52 -6.37
C LEU A 93 -6.22 25.81 -7.89
N LYS A 94 -4.99 26.00 -8.36
CA LYS A 94 -4.71 26.28 -9.78
C LYS A 94 -4.88 25.07 -10.70
N LEU A 95 -4.77 23.84 -10.19
CA LEU A 95 -4.92 22.60 -10.96
C LEU A 95 -6.36 22.04 -10.96
N LEU A 96 -7.32 22.76 -10.37
CA LEU A 96 -8.70 22.29 -10.15
C LEU A 96 -9.49 22.01 -11.43
N SER A 97 -9.21 22.73 -12.51
CA SER A 97 -9.96 22.64 -13.77
C SER A 97 -9.50 21.49 -14.67
N LEU A 98 -8.29 20.96 -14.45
CA LEU A 98 -7.75 19.88 -15.26
C LEU A 98 -8.42 18.55 -14.85
N LYS A 99 -8.91 17.79 -15.84
CA LYS A 99 -9.47 16.45 -15.61
C LYS A 99 -8.57 15.39 -16.22
N LEU A 100 -8.01 14.53 -15.39
CA LEU A 100 -7.13 13.42 -15.78
C LEU A 100 -7.62 12.11 -15.17
N ARG A 101 -7.17 10.98 -15.71
CA ARG A 101 -7.43 9.67 -15.09
C ARG A 101 -6.71 9.57 -13.73
N PRO A 102 -7.24 8.82 -12.75
CA PRO A 102 -6.61 8.65 -11.44
C PRO A 102 -5.16 8.16 -11.53
N SER A 103 -4.87 7.25 -12.46
CA SER A 103 -3.51 6.75 -12.68
C SER A 103 -2.53 7.86 -13.09
N ILE A 104 -2.96 8.80 -13.93
CA ILE A 104 -2.13 9.92 -14.38
C ILE A 104 -1.92 10.91 -13.23
N TRP A 105 -2.98 11.21 -12.46
CA TRP A 105 -2.87 12.03 -11.25
C TRP A 105 -1.87 11.43 -10.27
N GLY A 106 -1.95 10.12 -9.99
CA GLY A 106 -1.03 9.42 -9.11
C GLY A 106 0.44 9.57 -9.54
N VAL A 107 0.73 9.49 -10.84
CA VAL A 107 2.09 9.70 -11.38
C VAL A 107 2.53 11.16 -11.22
N LEU A 108 1.69 12.12 -11.62
CA LEU A 108 2.05 13.54 -11.57
C LEU A 108 2.29 14.04 -10.13
N LEU A 109 1.39 13.70 -9.22
CA LEU A 109 1.51 14.08 -7.81
C LEU A 109 2.73 13.45 -7.17
N ARG A 110 3.11 12.24 -7.59
CA ARG A 110 4.33 11.58 -7.13
C ARG A 110 5.60 12.27 -7.63
N LEU A 111 5.62 12.72 -8.89
CA LEU A 111 6.75 13.52 -9.40
C LEU A 111 6.88 14.85 -8.66
N ILE A 112 5.75 15.52 -8.40
CA ILE A 112 5.70 16.74 -7.60
C ILE A 112 6.20 16.48 -6.17
N TRP A 113 5.78 15.36 -5.57
CA TRP A 113 6.23 14.95 -4.24
C TRP A 113 7.73 14.67 -4.18
N PHE A 114 8.28 13.97 -5.19
CA PHE A 114 9.72 13.75 -5.30
C PHE A 114 10.52 15.04 -5.47
N SER A 115 9.91 16.10 -6.02
CA SER A 115 10.53 17.43 -6.07
C SER A 115 10.52 18.20 -4.74
N GLY A 116 9.92 17.62 -3.69
CA GLY A 116 9.91 18.15 -2.32
C GLY A 116 8.59 18.79 -1.90
N TYR A 117 7.54 18.74 -2.72
CA TYR A 117 6.23 19.26 -2.35
C TYR A 117 5.43 18.23 -1.54
N SER A 118 5.18 18.51 -0.26
CA SER A 118 4.50 17.59 0.67
C SER A 118 3.30 18.24 1.36
N ASN A 119 2.49 18.99 0.63
CA ASN A 119 1.34 19.67 1.22
C ASN A 119 0.30 18.65 1.72
N GLU A 120 -0.04 18.74 3.01
CA GLU A 120 -0.97 17.84 3.72
C GLU A 120 -0.60 16.35 3.63
N CYS A 121 0.67 16.02 3.40
CA CYS A 121 1.16 14.64 3.41
C CYS A 121 2.57 14.58 4.00
N GLU A 122 3.07 13.38 4.27
CA GLU A 122 4.46 13.20 4.71
C GLU A 122 5.46 13.68 3.64
N SER A 123 6.64 14.15 4.06
CA SER A 123 7.71 14.52 3.13
C SER A 123 8.47 13.28 2.63
N LEU A 124 9.22 13.42 1.54
CA LEU A 124 10.11 12.36 1.06
C LEU A 124 11.15 11.93 2.12
N ILE A 125 11.61 12.87 2.95
CA ILE A 125 12.59 12.60 4.00
C ILE A 125 11.93 11.76 5.11
N ASP A 126 10.74 12.16 5.54
CA ASP A 126 10.00 11.45 6.59
C ASP A 126 9.56 10.06 6.12
N ALA A 127 9.11 9.93 4.87
CA ALA A 127 8.77 8.66 4.26
C ALA A 127 9.97 7.70 4.22
N LYS A 128 11.18 8.19 3.90
CA LYS A 128 12.42 7.39 3.95
C LYS A 128 12.77 6.95 5.37
N LEU A 129 12.64 7.86 6.34
CA LEU A 129 12.88 7.52 7.74
C LEU A 129 11.88 6.45 8.23
N ARG A 130 10.60 6.63 7.90
CA ARG A 130 9.53 5.67 8.20
C ARG A 130 9.81 4.31 7.57
N ALA A 131 10.19 4.27 6.29
CA ALA A 131 10.54 3.04 5.59
C ALA A 131 11.73 2.30 6.23
N LYS A 132 12.73 3.04 6.73
CA LYS A 132 13.86 2.46 7.48
C LYS A 132 13.40 1.81 8.79
N ILE A 133 12.55 2.49 9.55
CA ILE A 133 11.98 1.96 10.81
C ILE A 133 11.13 0.72 10.51
N ALA A 134 10.29 0.78 9.47
CA ALA A 134 9.47 -0.33 9.02
C ALA A 134 10.29 -1.56 8.62
N SER A 135 11.37 -1.34 7.87
CA SER A 135 12.29 -2.39 7.44
C SER A 135 12.97 -3.05 8.64
N GLN A 136 13.41 -2.26 9.62
CA GLN A 136 13.97 -2.81 10.85
C GLN A 136 12.94 -3.64 11.62
N GLN A 137 11.73 -3.13 11.79
CA GLN A 137 10.66 -3.87 12.48
C GLN A 137 10.32 -5.19 11.75
N LEU A 138 10.38 -5.20 10.41
CA LEU A 138 10.16 -6.42 9.63
C LEU A 138 11.28 -7.45 9.82
N ILE A 139 12.53 -7.00 9.93
CA ILE A 139 13.67 -7.87 10.27
C ILE A 139 13.48 -8.45 11.67
N ASP A 140 13.12 -7.64 12.65
CA ASP A 140 12.91 -8.09 14.04
C ASP A 140 11.82 -9.18 14.10
N TYR A 141 10.71 -8.98 13.37
CA TYR A 141 9.68 -10.00 13.22
C TYR A 141 10.20 -11.27 12.54
N ALA A 142 11.01 -11.14 11.51
CA ALA A 142 11.54 -12.29 10.80
C ALA A 142 12.58 -13.07 11.63
N ASP A 143 13.31 -12.40 12.51
CA ASP A 143 14.20 -13.03 13.48
C ASP A 143 13.43 -13.80 14.57
N GLU A 144 12.31 -13.24 15.06
CA GLU A 144 11.43 -13.88 16.03
C GLU A 144 10.68 -15.09 15.43
N TYR A 145 10.02 -14.89 14.28
CA TYR A 145 9.07 -15.86 13.70
C TYR A 145 9.66 -16.74 12.59
N LYS A 146 10.90 -16.49 12.16
CA LYS A 146 11.68 -17.18 11.11
C LYS A 146 11.14 -17.09 9.68
N SER A 147 9.82 -17.02 9.49
CA SER A 147 9.16 -16.85 8.19
C SER A 147 7.99 -15.88 8.32
N VAL A 148 8.09 -14.75 7.61
CA VAL A 148 7.14 -13.63 7.68
C VAL A 148 6.72 -13.24 6.28
N ILE A 149 5.43 -12.98 6.11
CA ILE A 149 4.90 -12.36 4.90
C ILE A 149 4.52 -10.92 5.19
N MET A 150 4.89 -10.01 4.31
CA MET A 150 4.38 -8.65 4.31
C MET A 150 3.52 -8.44 3.07
N HIS A 151 2.30 -7.93 3.27
CA HIS A 151 1.51 -7.42 2.17
C HIS A 151 1.99 -6.02 1.79
N LEU A 152 2.67 -5.93 0.64
CA LEU A 152 3.12 -4.68 0.07
C LEU A 152 1.97 -3.93 -0.59
N GLU A 153 2.10 -2.62 -0.46
CA GLU A 153 1.27 -1.67 -1.16
C GLU A 153 2.10 -0.93 -2.22
N ASN A 154 1.46 -0.37 -3.25
CA ASN A 154 2.12 0.02 -4.51
C ASN A 154 3.30 0.98 -4.35
N LEU A 155 3.29 1.77 -3.28
CA LEU A 155 4.24 2.85 -3.06
C LEU A 155 5.34 2.53 -2.05
N PHE A 156 5.27 1.37 -1.39
CA PHE A 156 6.31 0.95 -0.47
C PHE A 156 7.55 0.42 -1.21
N SER A 157 7.40 -0.10 -2.43
CA SER A 157 8.50 -0.73 -3.20
C SER A 157 9.53 0.25 -3.78
N GLY A 158 9.24 1.55 -3.84
CA GLY A 158 10.14 2.55 -4.45
C GLY A 158 11.09 3.25 -3.46
N THR A 159 10.95 2.94 -2.16
CA THR A 159 11.62 3.64 -1.05
C THR A 159 12.56 2.72 -0.26
N ILE A 160 12.55 1.41 -0.55
CA ILE A 160 13.46 0.39 0.01
C ILE A 160 14.68 0.25 -0.88
#